data_AF-A0A3M1YJN4-F1
#
_entry.id   AF-A0A3M1YJN4-F1
#
_cell.length_a   1.000
_cell.length_b   1.000
_cell.length_c   1.000
_cell.angle_alpha   90.00
_cell.angle_beta   90.00
_cell.angle_gamma   90.00
#
_symmetry.space_group_name_H-M   'P 1'
#
loop_
_entity.id
_entity.type
_entity.pdbx_description
1 polymer ?
#
loop_
_entity_poly.entity_id
_entity_poly.type
_entity_poly.pdbx_seq_one_letter_code
_entity_poly.pdbx_strand_id
1 'polypeptide(L)'
;MAHGEQPPQQSTSQMGSFAGLVVALVFVAIFLFVIGQTGNPATPETTPQGNVVAEEVTNTPVPPTATPVPPTETPVPPTETPVPPTETPVPPTETPVPPTETPVPPTNTPEPTEAPTDEGGDEAVGSDEGAAAAYDAELVALGEQQFTLCAACHGADAHGVPNLGKDLIDSEFVQSLSDEELLDFIKTGRPIWDPMNTTGVDMPPRGGNPSLTDDDILAIIAYIRTLAAGE
;
A
#
# COMPACT_ATOMS: atom_id res chain seq x y z
N MET A 1 -76.12 -35.09 -12.95
CA MET A 1 -76.19 -33.66 -12.57
C MET A 1 -75.08 -33.47 -11.55
N ALA A 2 -73.82 -33.29 -11.96
CA ALA A 2 -73.17 -32.02 -12.31
C ALA A 2 -72.97 -31.16 -11.04
N HIS A 3 -71.80 -30.65 -10.64
CA HIS A 3 -70.65 -30.15 -11.40
C HIS A 3 -69.37 -30.25 -10.54
N GLY A 4 -68.24 -30.63 -11.14
CA GLY A 4 -66.91 -30.37 -10.61
C GLY A 4 -66.41 -29.04 -11.15
N GLU A 5 -66.05 -28.13 -10.26
CA GLU A 5 -65.56 -26.79 -10.59
C GLU A 5 -64.04 -26.83 -10.73
N GLN A 6 -63.57 -26.59 -11.95
CA GLN A 6 -62.16 -26.50 -12.31
C GLN A 6 -61.69 -25.03 -12.16
N PRO A 7 -60.60 -24.73 -11.44
CA PRO A 7 -60.08 -23.37 -11.35
C PRO A 7 -59.43 -22.91 -12.67
N PRO A 8 -59.38 -21.59 -12.91
CA PRO A 8 -58.98 -21.01 -14.19
C PRO A 8 -57.48 -21.20 -14.49
N GLN A 9 -57.20 -21.61 -15.72
CA GLN A 9 -55.88 -21.67 -16.33
C GLN A 9 -55.27 -20.26 -16.37
N GLN A 10 -54.11 -20.07 -15.73
CA GLN A 10 -53.36 -18.83 -15.86
C GLN A 10 -52.70 -18.76 -17.24
N SER A 11 -53.06 -17.69 -17.96
CA SER A 11 -52.49 -17.29 -19.23
C SER A 11 -51.00 -17.00 -19.07
N THR A 12 -50.17 -17.82 -19.72
CA THR A 12 -48.76 -17.53 -19.97
C THR A 12 -48.67 -16.43 -21.02
N SER A 13 -48.59 -15.17 -20.59
CA SER A 13 -48.17 -14.08 -21.48
C SER A 13 -47.61 -12.90 -20.68
N GLN A 14 -46.40 -12.52 -21.09
CA GLN A 14 -45.92 -11.13 -21.11
C GLN A 14 -45.33 -10.55 -19.82
N MET A 15 -44.13 -11.00 -19.46
CA MET A 15 -43.17 -10.18 -18.68
C MET A 15 -41.76 -10.37 -19.24
N GLY A 16 -41.39 -9.54 -20.21
CA GLY A 16 -40.07 -9.62 -20.85
C GLY A 16 -39.85 -8.49 -21.86
N SER A 17 -39.95 -7.22 -21.44
CA SER A 17 -39.47 -6.06 -22.22
C SER A 17 -39.55 -4.74 -21.46
N PHE A 18 -38.90 -4.64 -20.29
CA PHE A 18 -38.66 -3.32 -19.69
C PHE A 18 -37.21 -3.12 -19.22
N ALA A 19 -36.43 -4.18 -18.95
CA ALA A 19 -35.02 -4.05 -18.58
C ALA A 19 -34.09 -3.68 -19.76
N GLY A 20 -34.41 -4.07 -21.00
CA GLY A 20 -33.54 -3.83 -22.16
C GLY A 20 -33.51 -2.37 -22.65
N LEU A 21 -34.57 -1.60 -22.42
CA LEU A 21 -34.67 -0.22 -22.91
C LEU A 21 -33.82 0.75 -22.06
N VAL A 22 -33.69 0.49 -20.75
CA VAL A 22 -32.91 1.32 -19.83
C VAL A 22 -31.40 1.12 -20.05
N VAL A 23 -30.96 -0.12 -20.27
CA VAL A 23 -29.55 -0.43 -20.56
C VAL A 23 -29.11 0.16 -21.90
N ALA A 24 -29.95 0.10 -22.94
CA ALA A 24 -29.63 0.69 -24.25
C ALA A 24 -29.49 2.22 -24.21
N LEU A 25 -30.30 2.92 -23.40
CA LEU A 25 -30.22 4.39 -23.28
C LEU A 25 -28.99 4.86 -22.50
N VAL A 26 -28.52 4.09 -21.51
CA VAL A 26 -27.29 4.39 -20.76
C VAL A 26 -26.04 4.20 -21.63
N PHE A 27 -25.99 3.16 -22.48
CA PHE A 27 -24.89 2.96 -23.43
C PHE A 27 -24.83 4.04 -24.52
N VAL A 28 -25.98 4.51 -25.04
CA VAL A 28 -26.02 5.60 -26.01
C VAL A 28 -25.58 6.94 -25.40
N ALA A 29 -25.91 7.21 -24.13
CA ALA A 29 -25.48 8.42 -23.43
C ALA A 29 -23.95 8.44 -23.17
N ILE A 30 -23.36 7.29 -22.80
CA ILE A 30 -21.91 7.18 -22.58
C ILE A 30 -21.15 7.30 -23.91
N PHE A 31 -21.66 6.70 -25.00
CA PHE A 31 -21.01 6.78 -26.32
C PHE A 31 -21.06 8.19 -26.92
N LEU A 32 -22.13 8.97 -26.65
CA LEU A 32 -22.21 10.37 -27.06
C LEU A 32 -21.36 11.32 -26.21
N PHE A 33 -21.06 10.98 -24.95
CA PHE A 33 -20.17 11.76 -24.09
C PHE A 33 -18.69 11.60 -24.48
N VAL A 34 -18.26 10.41 -24.89
CA VAL A 34 -16.87 10.14 -25.29
C VAL A 34 -16.51 10.76 -26.66
N ILE A 35 -17.47 10.86 -27.59
CA ILE A 35 -17.24 11.51 -28.90
C ILE A 35 -17.30 13.05 -28.80
N GLY A 36 -17.89 13.61 -27.73
CA GLY A 36 -18.05 15.05 -27.52
C GLY A 36 -16.81 15.81 -27.03
N GLN A 37 -15.74 15.11 -26.61
CA GLN A 37 -14.58 15.73 -25.94
C GLN A 37 -13.37 16.01 -26.87
N THR A 38 -13.45 15.74 -28.18
CA THR A 38 -12.34 15.99 -29.13
C THR A 38 -12.56 17.19 -30.08
N GLY A 39 -13.40 18.15 -29.69
CA GLY A 39 -13.70 19.34 -30.47
C GLY A 39 -12.91 20.60 -30.10
N ASN A 40 -11.63 20.68 -30.49
CA ASN A 40 -11.02 21.89 -31.10
C ASN A 40 -9.52 21.73 -31.38
N PRO A 41 -9.07 21.65 -32.64
CA PRO A 41 -7.74 22.11 -33.00
C PRO A 41 -7.77 23.64 -33.04
N ALA A 42 -7.14 24.29 -32.07
CA ALA A 42 -6.87 25.72 -32.16
C ALA A 42 -6.02 25.99 -33.42
N THR A 43 -6.61 26.65 -34.39
CA THR A 43 -5.99 27.20 -35.60
C THR A 43 -4.78 28.07 -35.25
N PRO A 44 -3.66 28.00 -36.00
CA PRO A 44 -2.63 29.03 -35.92
C PRO A 44 -3.18 30.31 -36.53
N GLU A 45 -3.38 31.34 -35.71
CA GLU A 45 -3.76 32.66 -36.18
C GLU A 45 -2.70 33.21 -37.15
N THR A 46 -3.12 33.45 -38.39
CA THR A 46 -2.39 34.21 -39.40
C THR A 46 -3.09 35.56 -39.53
N THR A 47 -2.47 36.66 -39.13
CA THR A 47 -2.80 38.03 -39.59
C THR A 47 -1.65 38.99 -39.20
N PRO A 48 -1.40 40.11 -39.90
CA PRO A 48 -1.11 40.29 -41.32
C PRO A 48 0.28 40.91 -41.54
N GLN A 49 0.72 40.99 -42.80
CA GLN A 49 1.84 41.83 -43.21
C GLN A 49 1.56 43.30 -42.89
N GLY A 50 2.47 43.92 -42.14
CA GLY A 50 2.56 45.36 -41.95
C GLY A 50 3.98 45.82 -42.29
N ASN A 51 4.19 46.25 -43.53
CA ASN A 51 5.38 46.99 -43.94
C ASN A 51 5.44 48.32 -43.18
N VAL A 52 6.43 48.48 -42.32
CA VAL A 52 6.96 49.79 -41.93
C VAL A 52 8.48 49.76 -42.02
N VAL A 53 8.96 50.47 -43.05
CA VAL A 53 10.15 51.33 -43.13
C VAL A 53 11.38 50.95 -42.30
N ALA A 54 12.47 50.75 -43.02
CA ALA A 54 13.84 50.58 -42.56
C ALA A 54 14.30 51.62 -41.53
N GLU A 55 14.87 51.13 -40.43
CA GLU A 55 16.02 51.75 -39.78
C GLU A 55 17.12 50.68 -39.63
N GLU A 56 18.28 51.00 -40.16
CA GLU A 56 19.50 50.19 -40.14
C GLU A 56 20.07 50.19 -38.72
N VAL A 57 19.98 49.05 -38.02
CA VAL A 57 20.70 48.85 -36.76
C VAL A 57 21.75 47.77 -36.97
N THR A 58 22.97 48.21 -37.27
CA THR A 58 24.17 47.36 -37.31
C THR A 58 24.38 46.72 -35.95
N ASN A 59 23.98 45.45 -35.80
CA ASN A 59 24.38 44.62 -34.68
C ASN A 59 25.67 43.89 -35.05
N THR A 60 26.81 44.46 -34.67
CA THR A 60 28.09 43.76 -34.69
C THR A 60 28.15 42.83 -33.47
N PRO A 61 28.16 41.49 -33.63
CA PRO A 61 28.35 40.60 -32.49
C PRO A 61 29.79 40.73 -31.96
N VAL A 62 29.93 41.12 -30.70
CA VAL A 62 31.21 41.07 -29.97
C VAL A 62 31.42 39.62 -29.51
N PRO A 63 32.55 38.96 -29.84
CA PRO A 63 32.83 37.62 -29.34
C PRO A 63 33.10 37.66 -27.83
N PRO A 64 32.54 36.73 -27.02
CA PRO A 64 32.88 36.68 -25.60
C PRO A 64 34.33 36.20 -25.44
N THR A 65 35.20 37.08 -24.92
CA THR A 65 36.50 36.69 -24.38
C THR A 65 36.33 36.48 -22.88
N ALA A 66 36.06 35.26 -22.47
CA ALA A 66 36.24 34.84 -21.09
C ALA A 66 37.22 33.67 -21.09
N THR A 67 38.49 33.97 -20.85
CA THR A 67 39.48 32.96 -20.48
C THR A 67 39.13 32.51 -19.05
N PRO A 68 38.77 31.24 -18.82
CA PRO A 68 38.51 30.77 -17.47
C PRO A 68 39.82 30.79 -16.67
N VAL A 69 39.82 31.49 -15.54
CA VAL A 69 40.92 31.45 -14.57
C VAL A 69 40.76 30.16 -13.75
N PRO A 70 41.78 29.29 -13.65
CA PRO A 70 41.67 28.09 -12.83
C PRO A 70 41.58 28.47 -11.34
N PRO A 71 40.67 27.87 -10.55
CA PRO A 71 40.66 28.10 -9.11
C PRO A 71 41.92 27.51 -8.49
N THR A 72 42.66 28.32 -7.73
CA THR A 72 43.75 27.85 -6.86
C THR A 72 43.21 27.71 -5.45
N GLU A 73 42.47 26.63 -5.19
CA GLU A 73 42.12 26.25 -3.83
C GLU A 73 43.12 25.17 -3.41
N THR A 74 44.18 25.58 -2.71
CA THR A 74 45.04 24.64 -1.97
C THR A 74 44.27 24.24 -0.72
N PRO A 75 43.79 22.97 -0.59
CA PRO A 75 43.08 22.56 0.61
C PRO A 75 44.02 22.59 1.81
N VAL A 76 43.63 23.32 2.84
CA VAL A 76 44.30 23.31 4.15
C VAL A 76 43.99 21.97 4.81
N PRO A 77 44.98 21.17 5.23
CA PRO A 77 44.70 19.90 5.90
C PRO A 77 44.02 20.17 7.26
N PRO A 78 42.93 19.47 7.61
CA PRO A 78 42.34 19.61 8.93
C PRO A 78 43.33 19.09 9.98
N THR A 79 43.65 19.92 10.97
CA THR A 79 44.40 19.52 12.17
C THR A 79 43.40 19.30 13.29
N GLU A 80 42.65 18.21 13.23
CA GLU A 80 41.86 17.74 14.36
C GLU A 80 42.55 16.50 14.90
N THR A 81 43.37 16.67 15.94
CA THR A 81 43.86 15.56 16.75
C THR A 81 42.69 15.07 17.61
N PRO A 82 42.13 13.87 17.37
CA PRO A 82 41.05 13.37 18.20
C PRO A 82 41.56 13.16 19.63
N VAL A 83 40.93 13.83 20.60
CA VAL A 83 41.12 13.53 22.01
C VAL A 83 40.51 12.16 22.31
N PRO A 84 41.25 11.20 22.88
CA PRO A 84 40.70 9.89 23.22
C PRO A 84 39.64 10.05 24.32
N PRO A 85 38.47 9.40 24.22
CA PRO A 85 37.50 9.40 25.30
C PRO A 85 38.09 8.69 26.52
N THR A 86 38.07 9.35 27.67
CA THR A 86 38.44 8.76 28.97
C THR A 86 37.17 8.35 29.69
N GLU A 87 36.50 7.31 29.21
CA GLU A 87 35.40 6.69 29.94
C GLU A 87 35.88 5.32 30.43
N THR A 88 36.36 5.29 31.68
CA THR A 88 36.59 4.02 32.38
C THR A 88 35.23 3.46 32.77
N PRO A 89 34.76 2.33 32.19
CA PRO A 89 33.48 1.77 32.56
C PRO A 89 33.54 1.28 34.02
N VAL A 90 32.63 1.79 34.84
CA VAL A 90 32.42 1.30 36.21
C VAL A 90 31.76 -0.08 36.11
N PRO A 91 32.32 -1.14 36.72
CA PRO A 91 31.71 -2.45 36.67
C PRO A 91 30.38 -2.46 37.45
N PRO A 92 29.29 -3.05 36.91
CA PRO A 92 28.07 -3.20 37.68
C PRO A 92 28.31 -4.18 38.84
N THR A 93 27.90 -3.77 40.05
CA THR A 93 27.87 -4.63 41.24
C THR A 93 26.46 -5.16 41.42
N GLU A 94 26.07 -6.13 40.59
CA GLU A 94 24.82 -6.87 40.81
C GLU A 94 25.18 -8.22 41.45
N THR A 95 25.04 -8.30 42.77
CA THR A 95 25.06 -9.59 43.49
C THR A 95 23.65 -10.16 43.42
N PRO A 96 23.41 -11.26 42.70
CA PRO A 96 22.08 -11.84 42.62
C PRO A 96 21.69 -12.43 43.99
N VAL A 97 20.58 -11.93 44.55
CA VAL A 97 19.92 -12.53 45.72
C VAL A 97 19.17 -13.80 45.25
N PRO A 98 19.39 -14.98 45.85
CA PRO A 98 18.67 -16.18 45.47
C PRO A 98 17.21 -16.10 45.95
N PRO A 99 16.21 -16.52 45.13
CA PRO A 99 14.84 -16.62 45.60
C PRO A 99 14.70 -17.76 46.62
N THR A 100 14.01 -17.49 47.72
CA THR A 100 13.59 -18.50 48.70
C THR A 100 12.14 -18.86 48.44
N GLU A 101 11.89 -19.79 47.52
CA GLU A 101 10.55 -20.37 47.32
C GLU A 101 10.44 -21.65 48.14
N THR A 102 9.72 -21.58 49.27
CA THR A 102 9.25 -22.76 49.99
C THR A 102 7.87 -23.12 49.45
N PRO A 103 7.69 -24.24 48.72
CA PRO A 103 6.37 -24.60 48.21
C PRO A 103 5.46 -25.07 49.35
N VAL A 104 4.31 -24.41 49.49
CA VAL A 104 3.17 -24.90 50.28
C VAL A 104 2.46 -26.01 49.49
N PRO A 105 2.16 -27.17 50.10
CA PRO A 105 1.43 -28.24 49.40
C PRO A 105 -0.07 -27.90 49.27
N PRO A 106 -0.71 -28.12 48.12
CA PRO A 106 -2.17 -28.04 48.03
C PRO A 106 -2.82 -29.23 48.74
N THR A 107 -3.82 -28.94 49.59
CA THR A 107 -4.70 -29.94 50.17
C THR A 107 -5.94 -30.10 49.29
N ASN A 108 -6.21 -31.36 48.94
CA ASN A 108 -7.29 -31.90 48.11
C ASN A 108 -8.71 -31.42 48.47
N THR A 109 -9.64 -31.45 47.49
CA THR A 109 -10.88 -32.28 47.50
C THR A 109 -11.83 -31.87 46.35
N PRO A 110 -12.34 -32.81 45.52
CA PRO A 110 -13.31 -32.55 44.45
C PRO A 110 -14.78 -32.72 44.90
N GLU A 111 -15.70 -31.93 44.34
CA GLU A 111 -17.13 -32.24 44.32
C GLU A 111 -17.74 -31.80 42.96
N PRO A 112 -18.56 -32.63 42.28
CA PRO A 112 -18.94 -32.42 40.89
C PRO A 112 -20.29 -31.72 40.76
N THR A 113 -20.45 -30.79 39.82
CA THR A 113 -21.78 -30.35 39.36
C THR A 113 -21.70 -29.86 37.92
N GLU A 114 -22.23 -30.71 37.04
CA GLU A 114 -22.99 -30.48 35.80
C GLU A 114 -22.61 -29.36 34.81
N ALA A 115 -22.44 -29.81 33.56
CA ALA A 115 -22.37 -29.02 32.33
C ALA A 115 -23.65 -28.18 32.09
N PRO A 116 -23.59 -27.19 31.19
CA PRO A 116 -23.82 -27.51 29.78
C PRO A 116 -22.81 -26.91 28.79
N THR A 117 -22.72 -27.63 27.69
CA THR A 117 -22.21 -27.34 26.35
C THR A 117 -22.51 -25.93 25.82
N ASP A 118 -21.47 -25.28 25.26
CA ASP A 118 -21.49 -24.33 24.13
C ASP A 118 -20.00 -24.19 23.69
N GLU A 119 -19.52 -24.95 22.70
CA GLU A 119 -19.33 -24.54 21.28
C GLU A 119 -18.93 -23.06 21.16
N GLY A 120 -17.77 -22.62 20.66
CA GLY A 120 -16.71 -23.20 19.87
C GLY A 120 -16.05 -21.99 19.17
N GLY A 121 -14.72 -21.85 19.27
CA GLY A 121 -14.00 -20.70 18.70
C GLY A 121 -12.55 -20.59 19.17
N ASP A 122 -11.87 -21.72 19.30
CA ASP A 122 -10.43 -21.80 19.07
C ASP A 122 -10.29 -22.19 17.60
N GLU A 123 -9.67 -21.34 16.79
CA GLU A 123 -9.01 -21.78 15.55
C GLU A 123 -7.81 -20.87 15.36
N ALA A 124 -6.70 -21.27 16.00
CA ALA A 124 -5.39 -21.03 15.44
C ALA A 124 -5.31 -21.78 14.10
N VAL A 125 -5.42 -21.06 12.99
CA VAL A 125 -5.13 -21.63 11.66
C VAL A 125 -3.64 -21.52 11.41
N GLY A 126 -3.06 -22.69 11.19
CA GLY A 126 -1.65 -22.93 10.96
C GLY A 126 -1.17 -22.54 9.57
N SER A 127 0.15 -22.50 9.50
CA SER A 127 1.01 -22.36 8.34
C SER A 127 0.85 -23.49 7.30
N ASP A 128 1.37 -23.22 6.09
CA ASP A 128 1.54 -24.09 4.90
C ASP A 128 0.31 -24.06 3.96
N GLU A 129 0.33 -23.75 2.67
CA GLU A 129 1.34 -23.74 1.60
C GLU A 129 1.04 -22.60 0.58
N GLY A 130 2.05 -22.20 -0.20
CA GLY A 130 1.94 -21.16 -1.23
C GLY A 130 0.91 -21.42 -2.35
N ALA A 131 0.49 -20.30 -2.95
CA ALA A 131 -0.51 -20.12 -4.00
C ALA A 131 -1.97 -20.00 -3.49
N ALA A 132 -2.37 -18.74 -3.27
CA ALA A 132 -3.75 -18.26 -3.35
C ALA A 132 -4.82 -19.19 -2.76
N ALA A 133 -4.66 -19.55 -1.48
CA ALA A 133 -5.86 -19.80 -0.69
C ALA A 133 -6.67 -18.50 -0.74
N ALA A 134 -7.90 -18.58 -1.28
CA ALA A 134 -8.76 -17.41 -1.34
C ALA A 134 -8.96 -16.90 0.10
N TYR A 135 -8.43 -15.71 0.37
CA TYR A 135 -8.59 -15.06 1.66
C TYR A 135 -10.07 -14.82 1.94
N ASP A 136 -10.44 -14.86 3.23
CA ASP A 136 -11.79 -14.52 3.65
C ASP A 136 -12.15 -13.08 3.22
N ALA A 137 -13.38 -12.88 2.75
CA ALA A 137 -13.80 -11.60 2.18
C ALA A 137 -13.89 -10.49 3.24
N GLU A 138 -14.23 -10.81 4.49
CA GLU A 138 -14.25 -9.84 5.58
C GLU A 138 -12.82 -9.44 5.97
N LEU A 139 -11.89 -10.40 5.98
CA LEU A 139 -10.47 -10.14 6.19
C LEU A 139 -9.89 -9.23 5.10
N VAL A 140 -10.20 -9.49 3.84
CA VAL A 140 -9.76 -8.65 2.71
C VAL A 140 -10.36 -7.24 2.82
N ALA A 141 -11.63 -7.11 3.20
CA ALA A 141 -12.28 -5.81 3.40
C ALA A 141 -11.69 -5.04 4.60
N LEU A 142 -11.26 -5.72 5.66
CA LEU A 142 -10.50 -5.10 6.74
C LEU A 142 -9.14 -4.63 6.23
N GLY A 143 -8.45 -5.47 5.45
CA GLY A 143 -7.18 -5.15 4.83
C GLY A 143 -7.23 -3.90 3.96
N GLU A 144 -8.24 -3.80 3.11
CA GLU A 144 -8.47 -2.62 2.25
C GLU A 144 -8.63 -1.34 3.08
N GLN A 145 -9.40 -1.39 4.17
CA GLN A 145 -9.60 -0.24 5.05
C GLN A 145 -8.27 0.22 5.67
N GLN A 146 -7.46 -0.72 6.14
CA GLN A 146 -6.18 -0.42 6.78
C GLN A 146 -5.08 -0.04 5.78
N PHE A 147 -5.17 -0.54 4.53
CA PHE A 147 -4.22 -0.23 3.46
C PHE A 147 -4.21 1.25 3.08
N THR A 148 -5.25 2.02 3.44
CA THR A 148 -5.28 3.48 3.24
C THR A 148 -4.06 4.20 3.82
N LEU A 149 -3.48 3.68 4.92
CA LEU A 149 -2.22 4.17 5.49
C LEU A 149 -1.03 3.93 4.54
N CYS A 150 -0.98 2.75 3.93
CA CYS A 150 0.09 2.30 3.05
C CYS A 150 0.03 2.99 1.68
N ALA A 151 -1.19 3.26 1.21
CA ALA A 151 -1.47 3.87 -0.09
C ALA A 151 -0.85 5.26 -0.27
N ALA A 152 -0.60 5.99 0.83
CA ALA A 152 0.06 7.30 0.78
C ALA A 152 1.45 7.23 0.13
N CYS A 153 2.15 6.10 0.27
CA CYS A 153 3.46 5.88 -0.34
C CYS A 153 3.41 4.86 -1.48
N HIS A 154 2.60 3.82 -1.35
CA HIS A 154 2.54 2.70 -2.29
C HIS A 154 1.46 2.84 -3.36
N GLY A 155 0.72 3.96 -3.39
CA GLY A 155 -0.37 4.17 -4.34
C GLY A 155 -1.67 3.50 -3.90
N ALA A 156 -2.80 4.02 -4.37
CA ALA A 156 -4.13 3.46 -4.05
C ALA A 156 -4.34 2.07 -4.65
N ASP A 157 -3.66 1.80 -5.76
CA ASP A 157 -3.63 0.53 -6.49
C ASP A 157 -2.43 -0.34 -6.12
N ALA A 158 -1.62 0.07 -5.13
CA ALA A 158 -0.44 -0.65 -4.66
C ALA A 158 0.71 -0.81 -5.68
N HIS A 159 0.66 -0.15 -6.85
CA HIS A 159 1.74 -0.18 -7.86
C HIS A 159 2.92 0.77 -7.58
N GLY A 160 2.90 1.42 -6.42
CA GLY A 160 3.94 2.34 -5.98
C GLY A 160 3.71 3.77 -6.46
N VAL A 161 4.51 4.68 -5.91
CA VAL A 161 4.56 6.09 -6.30
C VAL A 161 6.00 6.41 -6.69
N PRO A 162 6.26 6.97 -7.89
CA PRO A 162 7.62 7.26 -8.34
C PRO A 162 8.42 8.08 -7.32
N ASN A 163 9.62 7.59 -6.99
CA ASN A 163 10.53 8.16 -6.00
C ASN A 163 10.00 8.19 -4.55
N LEU A 164 8.97 7.41 -4.21
CA LEU A 164 8.41 7.32 -2.87
C LEU A 164 8.26 5.87 -2.42
N GLY A 165 7.22 5.17 -2.86
CA GLY A 165 6.99 3.75 -2.54
C GLY A 165 7.15 2.84 -3.76
N LYS A 166 7.54 1.59 -3.50
CA LYS A 166 7.66 0.54 -4.52
C LYS A 166 6.32 -0.09 -4.85
N ASP A 167 6.22 -0.67 -6.02
CA ASP A 167 5.16 -1.62 -6.36
C ASP A 167 5.13 -2.75 -5.33
N LEU A 168 3.93 -3.13 -4.88
CA LEU A 168 3.69 -4.22 -3.95
C LEU A 168 3.06 -5.45 -4.63
N ILE A 169 2.53 -5.28 -5.83
CA ILE A 169 1.80 -6.30 -6.58
C ILE A 169 2.76 -7.11 -7.45
N ASP A 170 3.52 -6.44 -8.31
CA ASP A 170 4.48 -7.04 -9.24
C ASP A 170 5.87 -7.25 -8.63
N SER A 171 6.00 -6.99 -7.33
CA SER A 171 7.28 -7.05 -6.64
C SER A 171 7.71 -8.47 -6.33
N GLU A 172 8.81 -8.92 -6.94
CA GLU A 172 9.45 -10.20 -6.61
C GLU A 172 9.71 -10.35 -5.10
N PHE A 173 10.12 -9.26 -4.44
CA PHE A 173 10.31 -9.26 -3.00
C PHE A 173 9.03 -9.64 -2.25
N VAL A 174 7.89 -9.01 -2.58
CA VAL A 174 6.60 -9.31 -1.92
C VAL A 174 6.12 -10.70 -2.30
N GLN A 175 6.22 -11.08 -3.59
CA GLN A 175 5.77 -12.39 -4.09
C GLN A 175 6.59 -13.57 -3.55
N SER A 176 7.86 -13.36 -3.23
CA SER A 176 8.76 -14.43 -2.74
C SER A 176 8.62 -14.75 -1.25
N LEU A 177 8.03 -13.86 -0.47
CA LEU A 177 7.87 -14.02 0.98
C LEU A 177 6.55 -14.73 1.30
N SER A 178 6.56 -15.54 2.37
CA SER A 178 5.32 -15.97 3.02
C SER A 178 4.59 -14.78 3.66
N ASP A 179 3.34 -14.96 4.07
CA ASP A 179 2.59 -13.90 4.72
C ASP A 179 3.19 -13.56 6.10
N GLU A 180 3.72 -14.55 6.83
CA GLU A 180 4.43 -14.33 8.10
C GLU A 180 5.75 -13.58 7.91
N GLU A 181 6.52 -13.92 6.87
CA GLU A 181 7.77 -13.23 6.56
C GLU A 181 7.51 -11.77 6.14
N LEU A 182 6.44 -11.55 5.35
CA LEU A 182 6.03 -10.21 4.97
C LEU A 182 5.47 -9.41 6.15
N LEU A 183 4.74 -10.06 7.07
CA LEU A 183 4.29 -9.47 8.34
C LEU A 183 5.49 -8.98 9.16
N ASP A 184 6.51 -9.82 9.35
CA ASP A 184 7.71 -9.45 10.10
C ASP A 184 8.50 -8.33 9.42
N PHE A 185 8.54 -8.32 8.09
CA PHE A 185 9.09 -7.20 7.33
C PHE A 185 8.31 -5.91 7.56
N ILE A 186 6.97 -5.93 7.50
CA ILE A 186 6.14 -4.73 7.71
C ILE A 186 6.26 -4.24 9.15
N LYS A 187 6.30 -5.15 10.14
CA LYS A 187 6.51 -4.81 11.56
C LYS A 187 7.81 -4.06 11.80
N THR A 188 8.86 -4.44 11.09
CA THR A 188 10.20 -3.84 11.24
C THR A 188 10.38 -2.62 10.34
N GLY A 189 9.76 -2.62 9.16
CA GLY A 189 10.04 -1.66 8.10
C GLY A 189 11.41 -1.87 7.46
N ARG A 190 11.83 -0.89 6.65
CA ARG A 190 13.17 -0.81 6.07
C ARG A 190 13.71 0.62 6.16
N PRO A 191 14.72 0.87 7.00
CA PRO A 191 15.20 2.22 7.19
C PRO A 191 16.04 2.75 6.02
N ILE A 192 16.27 4.06 5.96
CA ILE A 192 17.09 4.71 4.91
C ILE A 192 18.54 4.20 4.83
N TRP A 193 19.10 3.75 5.96
CA TRP A 193 20.47 3.24 6.03
C TRP A 193 20.59 1.74 5.76
N ASP A 194 19.48 1.04 5.53
CA ASP A 194 19.51 -0.37 5.18
C ASP A 194 20.18 -0.54 3.81
N PRO A 195 21.21 -1.40 3.66
CA PRO A 195 21.88 -1.62 2.38
C PRO A 195 20.96 -2.10 1.25
N MET A 196 19.85 -2.75 1.59
CA MET A 196 18.83 -3.23 0.65
C MET A 196 17.75 -2.16 0.38
N ASN A 197 17.84 -0.96 0.97
CA ASN A 197 16.98 0.15 0.63
C ASN A 197 17.41 0.75 -0.72
N THR A 198 16.62 0.52 -1.76
CA THR A 198 16.90 1.01 -3.11
C THR A 198 16.19 2.33 -3.45
N THR A 199 15.24 2.78 -2.62
CA THR A 199 14.52 4.05 -2.83
C THR A 199 15.24 5.23 -2.19
N GLY A 200 16.04 4.99 -1.15
CA GLY A 200 16.54 6.04 -0.28
C GLY A 200 15.43 6.69 0.57
N VAL A 201 14.27 6.05 0.64
CA VAL A 201 13.11 6.48 1.44
C VAL A 201 12.88 5.46 2.54
N ASP A 202 12.66 5.95 3.76
CA ASP A 202 12.34 5.13 4.92
C ASP A 202 10.96 4.49 4.76
N MET A 203 10.87 3.16 4.87
CA MET A 203 9.61 2.48 5.14
C MET A 203 9.55 2.25 6.66
N PRO A 204 8.78 3.06 7.41
CA PRO A 204 8.77 2.96 8.86
C PRO A 204 8.12 1.65 9.35
N PRO A 205 8.47 1.18 10.56
CA PRO A 205 7.79 0.08 11.24
C PRO A 205 6.27 0.26 11.20
N ARG A 206 5.54 -0.80 10.83
CA ARG A 206 4.08 -0.83 10.70
C ARG A 206 3.51 0.31 9.85
N GLY A 207 4.21 0.72 8.79
CA GLY A 207 3.78 1.82 7.93
C GLY A 207 3.67 3.17 8.67
N GLY A 208 4.35 3.32 9.80
CA GLY A 208 4.32 4.53 10.63
C GLY A 208 3.17 4.58 11.63
N ASN A 209 2.35 3.53 11.72
CA ASN A 209 1.28 3.43 12.72
C ASN A 209 1.60 2.34 13.75
N PRO A 210 2.13 2.70 14.94
CA PRO A 210 2.46 1.71 15.97
C PRO A 210 1.22 1.03 16.59
N SER A 211 0.01 1.51 16.30
CA SER A 211 -1.24 0.91 16.80
C SER A 211 -1.78 -0.21 15.93
N LEU A 212 -1.26 -0.42 14.71
CA LEU A 212 -1.62 -1.59 13.91
C LEU A 212 -1.22 -2.86 14.65
N THR A 213 -2.15 -3.78 14.80
CA THR A 213 -1.88 -5.11 15.36
C THR A 213 -1.27 -6.04 14.32
N ASP A 214 -0.83 -7.24 14.71
CA ASP A 214 -0.34 -8.23 13.75
C ASP A 214 -1.48 -8.72 12.84
N ASP A 215 -2.69 -8.88 13.40
CA ASP A 215 -3.89 -9.26 12.65
C ASP A 215 -4.29 -8.18 11.62
N ASP A 216 -4.17 -6.90 11.97
CA ASP A 216 -4.40 -5.81 11.00
C ASP A 216 -3.42 -5.88 9.83
N ILE A 217 -2.15 -6.19 10.09
CA ILE A 217 -1.14 -6.30 9.04
C ILE A 217 -1.37 -7.54 8.18
N LEU A 218 -1.77 -8.67 8.78
CA LEU A 218 -2.16 -9.86 8.04
C LEU A 218 -3.38 -9.60 7.14
N ALA A 219 -4.36 -8.83 7.61
CA ALA A 219 -5.48 -8.39 6.78
C ALA A 219 -5.00 -7.53 5.59
N ILE A 220 -4.07 -6.58 5.81
CA ILE A 220 -3.45 -5.79 4.74
C ILE A 220 -2.73 -6.70 3.73
N ILE A 221 -1.98 -7.69 4.20
CA ILE A 221 -1.28 -8.65 3.33
C ILE A 221 -2.29 -9.42 2.50
N ALA A 222 -3.35 -9.96 3.11
CA ALA A 222 -4.43 -10.64 2.41
C ALA A 222 -5.01 -9.76 1.29
N TYR A 223 -5.28 -8.49 1.55
CA TYR A 223 -5.73 -7.53 0.54
C TYR A 223 -4.74 -7.37 -0.62
N ILE A 224 -3.46 -7.10 -0.33
CA ILE A 224 -2.39 -6.97 -1.36
C ILE A 224 -2.31 -8.23 -2.24
N ARG A 225 -2.41 -9.42 -1.63
CA ARG A 225 -2.36 -10.70 -2.34
C ARG A 225 -3.56 -10.88 -3.26
N THR A 226 -4.75 -10.42 -2.88
CA THR A 226 -5.93 -10.46 -3.75
C THR A 226 -5.84 -9.51 -4.94
N LEU A 227 -5.19 -8.35 -4.78
CA LEU A 227 -4.92 -7.45 -5.90
C LEU A 227 -4.00 -8.14 -6.92
N ALA A 228 -2.94 -8.80 -6.46
CA ALA A 228 -2.00 -9.54 -7.32
C ALA A 228 -2.61 -10.73 -8.06
N ALA A 229 -3.70 -11.31 -7.53
CA ALA A 229 -4.40 -12.43 -8.17
C ALA A 229 -5.44 -11.98 -9.21
N GLY A 230 -5.77 -10.70 -9.27
CA GLY A 230 -6.80 -10.12 -10.13
C GLY A 230 -6.30 -9.61 -11.49
N GLU A 231 -4.99 -9.66 -11.74
CA GLU A 231 -4.33 -9.16 -12.95
C GLU A 231 -4.04 -10.23 -14.02
#